data_AF-A0A1G7B9H8-F1
#
_entry.id   AF-A0A1G7B9H8-F1
#
_cell.length_a   1.000
_cell.length_b   1.000
_cell.length_c   1.000
_cell.angle_alpha   90.00
_cell.angle_beta   90.00
_cell.angle_gamma   90.00
#
_symmetry.space_group_name_H-M   'P 1'
#
loop_
_entity.id
_entity.type
_entity.pdbx_description
1 polymer ?
#
loop_
_entity_poly.entity_id
_entity_poly.type
_entity_poly.pdbx_seq_one_letter_code
_entity_poly.pdbx_strand_id
1 'polypeptide(L)'
;MKTLNEKLYDNLLENADNMTDEWLSYRIIKLGSVYSSAAGDDAVQMLRKQNRLTIRSIATRLSGQTGQFETMKRKWAELVAESRIRSNTPIHEVFDAVMRFRTVYWSYIERFIRANNHEVQRTDVLRWGSEMNQAFDELFHEFSRTYHEMTEERMIAQQKMIRELGTPVIKIDGERGILPLIGDIDSDRARILKMTVPERCAKLDIIHLFIDLSGVSIIDTMVAQQMYEFTQILSLLGIRSTVTGIRPEIAQTSIHLGLDFNSIATYGSLQQALENTPI
;
A
#
# COMPACT_ATOMS: atom_id res chain seq x y z
N MET A 1 -8.70 21.52 44.70
CA MET A 1 -7.82 20.37 45.01
C MET A 1 -7.94 19.42 43.83
N LYS A 2 -6.83 18.89 43.27
CA LYS A 2 -6.91 17.95 42.14
C LYS A 2 -7.59 16.65 42.57
N THR A 3 -8.47 16.12 41.72
CA THR A 3 -9.07 14.79 41.88
C THR A 3 -8.02 13.68 41.75
N LEU A 4 -8.31 12.47 42.24
CA LEU A 4 -7.40 11.32 42.08
C LEU A 4 -7.12 11.01 40.60
N ASN A 5 -8.10 11.22 39.71
CA ASN A 5 -7.91 11.04 38.26
C ASN A 5 -6.93 12.06 37.68
N GLU A 6 -7.03 13.33 38.09
CA GLU A 6 -6.10 14.39 37.67
C GLU A 6 -4.69 14.12 38.22
N LYS A 7 -4.56 13.71 39.48
CA LYS A 7 -3.27 13.32 40.07
C LYS A 7 -2.63 12.15 39.31
N LEU A 8 -3.42 11.12 38.97
CA LEU A 8 -2.92 9.97 38.20
C LEU A 8 -2.55 10.38 36.76
N TYR A 9 -3.37 11.21 36.12
CA TYR A 9 -3.10 11.75 34.80
C TYR A 9 -1.75 12.48 34.75
N ASP A 10 -1.53 13.42 35.68
CA ASP A 10 -0.28 14.17 35.76
C ASP A 10 0.91 13.25 36.03
N ASN A 11 0.76 12.31 36.96
CA ASN A 11 1.81 11.35 37.30
C ASN A 11 2.26 10.50 36.09
N LEU A 12 1.31 10.04 35.26
CA LEU A 12 1.61 9.28 34.05
C LEU A 12 2.33 10.13 33.00
N LEU A 13 1.96 11.40 32.86
CA LEU A 13 2.64 12.31 31.93
C LEU A 13 4.04 12.70 32.40
N GLU A 14 4.23 12.97 33.69
CA GLU A 14 5.53 13.28 34.28
C GLU A 14 6.51 12.12 34.16
N ASN A 15 6.01 10.88 34.18
CA ASN A 15 6.82 9.67 34.06
C ASN A 15 6.94 9.13 32.63
N ALA A 16 6.43 9.85 31.62
CA ALA A 16 6.35 9.33 30.26
C ALA A 16 7.70 8.88 29.67
N ASP A 17 8.78 9.58 30.04
CA ASP A 17 10.14 9.27 29.60
C ASP A 17 10.67 8.00 30.27
N ASN A 18 10.51 7.89 31.58
CA ASN A 18 10.91 6.71 32.36
C ASN A 18 10.15 5.45 31.92
N MET A 19 8.84 5.58 31.66
CA MET A 19 8.01 4.51 31.11
C MET A 19 8.53 4.06 29.74
N THR A 20 8.94 5.02 28.91
CA THR A 20 9.48 4.73 27.59
C THR A 20 10.85 4.07 27.68
N ASP A 21 11.72 4.51 28.59
CA ASP A 21 13.02 3.88 28.86
C ASP A 21 12.87 2.43 29.27
N GLU A 22 11.98 2.18 30.24
CA GLU A 22 11.69 0.85 30.74
C GLU A 22 11.16 -0.07 29.62
N TRP A 23 10.22 0.42 28.81
CA TRP A 23 9.71 -0.32 27.66
C TRP A 23 10.78 -0.65 26.61
N LEU A 24 11.62 0.32 26.28
CA LEU A 24 12.70 0.14 25.32
C LEU A 24 13.79 -0.81 25.83
N SER A 25 13.94 -0.96 27.15
CA SER A 25 14.87 -1.90 27.78
C SER A 25 14.49 -3.38 27.54
N TYR A 26 13.20 -3.67 27.29
CA TYR A 26 12.71 -5.03 27.03
C TYR A 26 12.88 -5.49 25.57
N ARG A 27 13.53 -4.70 24.72
CA ARG A 27 13.73 -5.07 23.30
C ARG A 27 14.82 -6.12 23.15
N ILE A 28 14.62 -6.99 22.16
CA ILE A 28 15.58 -8.02 21.76
C ILE A 28 16.12 -7.73 20.35
N ILE A 29 17.21 -8.38 19.98
CA ILE A 29 17.77 -8.27 18.63
C ILE A 29 16.80 -8.94 17.65
N LYS A 30 16.39 -8.22 16.61
CA LYS A 30 15.46 -8.68 15.56
C LYS A 30 15.83 -7.99 14.26
N LEU A 31 16.31 -8.75 13.28
CA LEU A 31 16.80 -8.21 12.01
C LEU A 31 15.67 -7.48 11.27
N GLY A 32 15.93 -6.26 10.80
CA GLY A 32 15.00 -5.48 9.99
C GLY A 32 13.81 -4.85 10.74
N SER A 33 13.70 -5.04 12.06
CA SER A 33 12.61 -4.48 12.87
C SER A 33 12.97 -3.12 13.47
N VAL A 34 12.06 -2.15 13.37
CA VAL A 34 12.17 -0.87 14.08
C VAL A 34 12.13 -1.03 15.61
N TYR A 35 11.60 -2.14 16.10
CA TYR A 35 11.54 -2.48 17.53
C TYR A 35 12.75 -3.27 18.02
N SER A 36 13.75 -3.49 17.19
CA SER A 36 14.96 -4.20 17.62
C SER A 36 15.77 -3.37 18.63
N SER A 37 16.44 -4.05 19.57
CA SER A 37 17.49 -3.43 20.38
C SER A 37 18.72 -3.00 19.57
N ALA A 38 18.90 -3.52 18.35
CA ALA A 38 19.95 -3.12 17.41
C ALA A 38 19.50 -2.02 16.42
N ALA A 39 18.29 -1.46 16.57
CA ALA A 39 17.81 -0.37 15.73
C ALA A 39 18.60 0.92 15.98
N GLY A 40 18.84 1.70 14.92
CA GLY A 40 19.60 2.96 15.01
C GLY A 40 18.89 4.06 15.81
N ASP A 41 19.63 5.11 16.16
CA ASP A 41 19.17 6.20 17.02
C ASP A 41 17.89 6.88 16.51
N ASP A 42 17.75 7.07 15.20
CA ASP A 42 16.54 7.65 14.59
C ASP A 42 15.29 6.82 14.89
N ALA A 43 15.39 5.49 14.81
CA ALA A 43 14.29 4.59 15.14
C ALA A 43 13.96 4.67 16.64
N VAL A 44 14.98 4.74 17.50
CA VAL A 44 14.78 4.91 18.95
C VAL A 44 14.07 6.24 19.25
N GLN A 45 14.50 7.36 18.67
CA GLN A 45 13.88 8.67 18.87
C GLN A 45 12.44 8.72 18.34
N MET A 46 12.20 8.11 17.19
CA MET A 46 10.86 7.94 16.63
C MET A 46 9.95 7.15 17.61
N LEU A 47 10.41 6.00 18.09
CA LEU A 47 9.67 5.18 19.05
C LEU A 47 9.39 5.94 20.35
N ARG A 48 10.36 6.72 20.85
CA ARG A 48 10.17 7.56 22.03
C ARG A 48 9.06 8.58 21.84
N LYS A 49 9.09 9.31 20.72
CA LYS A 49 8.07 10.31 20.39
C LYS A 49 6.68 9.68 20.26
N GLN A 50 6.59 8.53 19.58
CA GLN A 50 5.34 7.80 19.41
C GLN A 50 4.81 7.23 20.72
N ASN A 51 5.68 6.71 21.58
CA ASN A 51 5.26 6.15 22.87
C ASN A 51 4.77 7.23 23.85
N ARG A 52 5.40 8.41 23.87
CA ARG A 52 4.86 9.58 24.59
C ARG A 52 3.45 9.94 24.11
N LEU A 53 3.20 9.85 22.80
CA LEU A 53 1.87 10.06 22.26
C LEU A 53 0.89 8.97 22.72
N THR A 54 1.30 7.69 22.73
CA THR A 54 0.51 6.59 23.31
C THR A 54 0.12 6.90 24.75
N ILE A 55 1.10 7.28 25.58
CA ILE A 55 0.88 7.57 27.01
C ILE A 55 -0.14 8.68 27.17
N ARG A 56 0.05 9.78 26.44
CA ARG A 56 -0.87 10.91 26.48
C ARG A 56 -2.28 10.53 26.00
N SER A 57 -2.38 9.78 24.89
CA SER A 57 -3.67 9.32 24.38
C SER A 57 -4.41 8.48 25.41
N ILE A 58 -3.77 7.46 25.99
CA ILE A 58 -4.40 6.62 27.01
C ILE A 58 -4.73 7.41 28.28
N ALA A 59 -3.83 8.27 28.76
CA ALA A 59 -4.04 9.08 29.95
C ALA A 59 -5.25 10.02 29.81
N THR A 60 -5.53 10.56 28.61
CA THR A 60 -6.72 11.41 28.40
C THR A 60 -8.04 10.71 28.70
N ARG A 61 -8.09 9.37 28.75
CA ARG A 61 -9.28 8.66 29.25
C ARG A 61 -9.60 9.00 30.71
N LEU A 62 -8.57 9.27 31.52
CA LEU A 62 -8.72 9.63 32.93
C LEU A 62 -9.27 11.05 33.13
N SER A 63 -9.13 11.95 32.16
CA SER A 63 -9.62 13.33 32.27
C SER A 63 -11.14 13.44 32.10
N GLY A 64 -11.83 12.35 31.74
CA GLY A 64 -13.28 12.33 31.49
C GLY A 64 -13.70 13.06 30.21
N GLN A 65 -12.75 13.57 29.43
CA GLN A 65 -13.03 14.28 28.17
C GLN A 65 -13.01 13.31 26.98
N THR A 66 -14.10 12.56 26.79
CA THR A 66 -14.21 11.53 25.74
C THR A 66 -13.86 12.06 24.34
N GLY A 67 -14.26 13.29 23.99
CA GLY A 67 -13.94 13.90 22.70
C GLY A 67 -12.43 14.14 22.47
N GLN A 68 -11.68 14.42 23.54
CA GLN A 68 -10.23 14.59 23.46
C GLN A 68 -9.54 13.24 23.23
N PHE A 69 -9.99 12.19 23.91
CA PHE A 69 -9.50 10.83 23.68
C PHE A 69 -9.72 10.39 22.23
N GLU A 70 -10.93 10.57 21.68
CA GLU A 70 -11.24 10.23 20.29
C GLU A 70 -10.30 10.92 19.28
N THR A 71 -10.03 12.21 19.50
CA THR A 71 -9.15 12.99 18.62
C THR A 71 -7.70 12.50 18.71
N MET A 72 -7.22 12.23 19.93
CA MET A 72 -5.86 11.74 20.17
C MET A 72 -5.66 10.31 19.64
N LYS A 73 -6.69 9.47 19.76
CA LYS A 73 -6.74 8.10 19.24
C LYS A 73 -6.54 8.08 17.72
N ARG A 74 -7.34 8.84 16.97
CA ARG A 74 -7.23 8.93 15.50
C ARG A 74 -5.87 9.44 15.06
N LYS A 75 -5.42 10.56 15.66
CA LYS A 75 -4.10 11.14 15.35
C LYS A 75 -2.94 10.17 15.63
N TRP A 76 -3.03 9.41 16.70
CA TRP A 76 -2.04 8.38 17.02
C TRP A 76 -2.07 7.24 16.01
N ALA A 77 -3.26 6.74 15.66
CA ALA A 77 -3.45 5.67 14.68
C ALA A 77 -2.84 6.04 13.32
N GLU A 78 -3.17 7.20 12.78
CA GLU A 78 -2.61 7.72 11.52
C GLU A 78 -1.08 7.81 11.56
N LEU A 79 -0.53 8.48 12.58
CA LEU A 79 0.91 8.74 12.68
C LEU A 79 1.72 7.45 12.83
N VAL A 80 1.23 6.50 13.65
CA VAL A 80 1.92 5.24 13.88
C VAL A 80 1.74 4.32 12.68
N ALA A 81 0.54 4.21 12.09
CA ALA A 81 0.30 3.40 10.90
C ALA A 81 1.19 3.83 9.73
N GLU A 82 1.23 5.13 9.41
CA GLU A 82 2.07 5.66 8.34
C GLU A 82 3.56 5.32 8.55
N SER A 83 4.04 5.50 9.79
CA SER A 83 5.41 5.17 10.18
C SER A 83 5.74 3.68 10.03
N ARG A 84 4.80 2.78 10.38
CA ARG A 84 4.99 1.33 10.29
C ARG A 84 4.90 0.83 8.85
N ILE A 85 4.01 1.39 8.04
CA ILE A 85 3.93 1.09 6.61
C ILE A 85 5.22 1.52 5.89
N ARG A 86 5.74 2.70 6.20
CA ARG A 86 6.99 3.21 5.61
C ARG A 86 8.20 2.35 5.94
N SER A 87 8.23 1.78 7.14
CA SER A 87 9.29 0.88 7.60
C SER A 87 9.02 -0.59 7.25
N ASN A 88 7.94 -0.91 6.53
CA ASN A 88 7.47 -2.28 6.27
C ASN A 88 7.41 -3.15 7.54
N THR A 89 7.03 -2.55 8.68
CA THR A 89 6.95 -3.26 9.95
C THR A 89 5.68 -4.13 9.97
N PRO A 90 5.79 -5.45 10.21
CA PRO A 90 4.62 -6.31 10.33
C PRO A 90 3.72 -5.91 11.51
N ILE A 91 2.40 -6.00 11.31
CA ILE A 91 1.41 -5.59 12.32
C ILE A 91 1.58 -6.33 13.67
N HIS A 92 1.96 -7.61 13.64
CA HIS A 92 2.18 -8.41 14.85
C HIS A 92 3.31 -7.85 15.73
N GLU A 93 4.32 -7.20 15.14
CA GLU A 93 5.38 -6.58 15.94
C GLU A 93 4.89 -5.35 16.71
N VAL A 94 3.94 -4.61 16.12
CA VAL A 94 3.27 -3.51 16.79
C VAL A 94 2.44 -4.04 17.95
N PHE A 95 1.74 -5.16 17.74
CA PHE A 95 0.97 -5.82 18.79
C PHE A 95 1.87 -6.26 19.96
N ASP A 96 2.98 -6.93 19.67
CA ASP A 96 3.98 -7.30 20.69
C ASP A 96 4.50 -6.09 21.47
N ALA A 97 4.77 -4.99 20.76
CA ALA A 97 5.30 -3.78 21.35
C ALA A 97 4.27 -3.09 22.26
N VAL A 98 3.00 -3.02 21.85
CA VAL A 98 1.89 -2.46 22.64
C VAL A 98 1.58 -3.36 23.84
N MET A 99 1.58 -4.68 23.67
CA MET A 99 1.35 -5.63 24.78
C MET A 99 2.41 -5.48 25.87
N ARG A 100 3.70 -5.40 25.50
CA ARG A 100 4.78 -5.10 26.45
C ARG A 100 4.59 -3.75 27.12
N PHE A 101 4.19 -2.74 26.35
CA PHE A 101 3.99 -1.40 26.89
C PHE A 101 2.82 -1.33 27.87
N ARG A 102 1.74 -2.10 27.64
CA ARG A 102 0.59 -2.19 28.57
C ARG A 102 1.01 -2.65 29.96
N THR A 103 1.95 -3.61 30.05
CA THR A 103 2.52 -4.06 31.33
C THR A 103 3.31 -2.95 32.03
N VAL A 104 4.14 -2.22 31.28
CA VAL A 104 4.88 -1.06 31.83
C VAL A 104 3.89 -0.01 32.33
N TYR A 105 2.90 0.33 31.52
CA TYR A 105 1.90 1.34 31.85
C TYR A 105 1.17 1.01 33.15
N TRP A 106 0.72 -0.24 33.30
CA TRP A 106 0.05 -0.71 34.51
C TRP A 106 0.98 -0.65 35.74
N SER A 107 2.27 -0.98 35.60
CA SER A 107 3.21 -0.90 36.71
C SER A 107 3.35 0.53 37.28
N TYR A 108 3.21 1.57 36.46
CA TYR A 108 3.25 2.96 36.93
C TYR A 108 1.95 3.35 37.65
N ILE A 109 0.81 2.82 37.21
CA ILE A 109 -0.45 2.94 37.95
C ILE A 109 -0.32 2.25 39.32
N GLU A 110 0.27 1.06 39.39
CA GLU A 110 0.50 0.37 40.67
C GLU A 110 1.43 1.16 41.60
N ARG A 111 2.49 1.77 41.08
CA ARG A 111 3.37 2.66 41.85
C ARG A 111 2.60 3.85 42.42
N PHE A 112 1.75 4.49 41.61
CA PHE A 112 0.88 5.57 42.05
C PHE A 112 -0.10 5.12 43.15
N ILE A 113 -0.74 3.96 42.98
CA ILE A 113 -1.66 3.38 43.98
C ILE A 113 -0.94 3.17 45.32
N ARG A 114 0.27 2.61 45.29
CA ARG A 114 1.07 2.37 46.52
C ARG A 114 1.45 3.68 47.22
N ALA A 115 1.84 4.70 46.46
CA ALA A 115 2.20 6.01 47.00
C ALA A 115 1.00 6.76 47.60
N ASN A 116 -0.21 6.48 47.12
CA ASN A 116 -1.45 7.16 47.55
C ASN A 116 -2.43 6.19 48.25
N ASN A 117 -1.92 5.15 48.90
CA ASN A 117 -2.71 4.03 49.43
C ASN A 117 -3.81 4.42 50.44
N HIS A 118 -3.68 5.59 51.07
CA HIS A 118 -4.63 6.12 52.06
C HIS A 118 -5.79 6.88 51.40
N GLU A 119 -5.60 7.41 50.19
CA GLU A 119 -6.65 8.09 49.42
C GLU A 119 -7.35 7.13 48.44
N VAL A 120 -6.61 6.23 47.81
CA VAL A 120 -7.10 5.36 46.73
C VAL A 120 -8.00 4.25 47.28
N GLN A 121 -9.24 4.17 46.78
CA GLN A 121 -10.18 3.12 47.15
C GLN A 121 -10.11 1.93 46.18
N ARG A 122 -10.60 0.75 46.61
CA ARG A 122 -10.68 -0.44 45.75
C ARG A 122 -11.50 -0.17 44.48
N THR A 123 -12.55 0.64 44.59
CA THR A 123 -13.40 1.05 43.46
C THR A 123 -12.63 1.87 42.43
N ASP A 124 -11.67 2.70 42.85
CA ASP A 124 -10.80 3.44 41.92
C ASP A 124 -9.89 2.51 41.15
N VAL A 125 -9.30 1.52 41.82
CA VAL A 125 -8.44 0.52 41.17
C VAL A 125 -9.20 -0.28 40.11
N LEU A 126 -10.41 -0.75 40.44
CA LEU A 126 -11.27 -1.47 39.49
C LEU A 126 -11.66 -0.59 38.30
N ARG A 127 -12.05 0.66 38.57
CA ARG A 127 -12.40 1.64 37.53
C ARG A 127 -11.22 1.94 36.62
N TRP A 128 -10.05 2.25 37.17
CA TRP A 128 -8.84 2.51 36.37
C TRP A 128 -8.43 1.29 35.55
N GLY A 129 -8.50 0.07 36.12
CA GLY A 129 -8.24 -1.16 35.37
C GLY A 129 -9.15 -1.29 34.15
N SER A 130 -10.46 -1.08 34.33
CA SER A 130 -11.43 -1.12 33.23
C SER A 130 -11.20 -0.03 32.18
N GLU A 131 -11.03 1.22 32.61
CA GLU A 131 -10.82 2.37 31.71
C GLU A 131 -9.53 2.23 30.91
N MET A 132 -8.44 1.75 31.52
CA MET A 132 -7.17 1.54 30.82
C MET A 132 -7.26 0.39 29.82
N ASN A 133 -7.86 -0.74 30.21
CA ASN A 133 -8.08 -1.86 29.30
C ASN A 133 -8.86 -1.42 28.06
N GLN A 134 -10.00 -0.74 28.29
CA GLN A 134 -10.82 -0.21 27.22
C GLN A 134 -10.06 0.81 26.36
N ALA A 135 -9.30 1.74 26.96
CA ALA A 135 -8.53 2.72 26.21
C ALA A 135 -7.48 2.08 25.30
N PHE A 136 -6.77 1.05 25.77
CA PHE A 136 -5.80 0.31 24.94
C PHE A 136 -6.50 -0.44 23.80
N ASP A 137 -7.62 -1.09 24.09
CA ASP A 137 -8.36 -1.87 23.10
C ASP A 137 -8.95 -0.96 22.00
N GLU A 138 -9.53 0.19 22.38
CA GLU A 138 -10.01 1.20 21.44
C GLU A 138 -8.87 1.79 20.59
N LEU A 139 -7.74 2.12 21.22
CA LEU A 139 -6.56 2.67 20.54
C LEU A 139 -5.99 1.67 19.51
N PHE A 140 -5.86 0.41 19.90
CA PHE A 140 -5.34 -0.64 19.03
C PHE A 140 -6.30 -0.99 17.89
N HIS A 141 -7.60 -1.01 18.16
CA HIS A 141 -8.61 -1.24 17.13
C HIS A 141 -8.57 -0.14 16.07
N GLU A 142 -8.47 1.14 16.47
CA GLU A 142 -8.34 2.25 15.52
C GLU A 142 -7.06 2.12 14.68
N PHE A 143 -5.92 1.83 15.31
CA PHE A 143 -4.68 1.59 14.57
C PHE A 143 -4.78 0.42 13.59
N SER A 144 -5.39 -0.69 14.00
CA SER A 144 -5.52 -1.87 13.13
C SER A 144 -6.36 -1.57 11.90
N ARG A 145 -7.45 -0.80 12.07
CA ARG A 145 -8.28 -0.32 10.96
C ARG A 145 -7.48 0.60 10.03
N THR A 146 -6.87 1.66 10.56
CA THR A 146 -6.09 2.62 9.75
C THR A 146 -4.91 1.97 9.04
N TYR A 147 -4.18 1.07 9.72
CA TYR A 147 -3.07 0.33 9.12
C TYR A 147 -3.54 -0.56 7.97
N HIS A 148 -4.68 -1.24 8.13
CA HIS A 148 -5.26 -2.06 7.07
C HIS A 148 -5.69 -1.22 5.86
N GLU A 149 -6.46 -0.15 6.08
CA GLU A 149 -6.94 0.75 5.03
C GLU A 149 -5.77 1.33 4.21
N MET A 150 -4.76 1.88 4.87
CA MET A 150 -3.58 2.44 4.19
C MET A 150 -2.74 1.38 3.45
N THR A 151 -2.68 0.15 3.96
CA THR A 151 -1.96 -0.95 3.30
C THR A 151 -2.71 -1.43 2.07
N GLU A 152 -4.04 -1.55 2.15
CA GLU A 152 -4.91 -1.87 1.02
C GLU A 152 -4.81 -0.79 -0.08
N GLU A 153 -4.89 0.49 0.29
CA GLU A 153 -4.71 1.60 -0.66
C GLU A 153 -3.37 1.53 -1.38
N ARG A 154 -2.28 1.27 -0.63
CA ARG A 154 -0.95 1.08 -1.20
C ARG A 154 -0.91 -0.11 -2.15
N MET A 155 -1.52 -1.24 -1.78
CA MET A 155 -1.57 -2.44 -2.62
C MET A 155 -2.34 -2.19 -3.92
N ILE A 156 -3.51 -1.55 -3.83
CA ILE A 156 -4.31 -1.17 -4.99
C ILE A 156 -3.53 -0.21 -5.91
N ALA A 157 -2.87 0.80 -5.34
CA ALA A 157 -2.05 1.73 -6.11
C ALA A 157 -0.87 1.02 -6.80
N GLN A 158 -0.21 0.08 -6.13
CA GLN A 158 0.86 -0.74 -6.70
C GLN A 158 0.34 -1.65 -7.83
N GLN A 159 -0.80 -2.31 -7.64
CA GLN A 159 -1.43 -3.12 -8.69
C GLN A 159 -1.81 -2.27 -9.90
N LYS A 160 -2.35 -1.07 -9.68
CA LYS A 160 -2.67 -0.12 -10.75
C LYS A 160 -1.41 0.30 -11.51
N MET A 161 -0.34 0.64 -10.80
CA MET A 161 0.95 0.98 -11.41
C MET A 161 1.50 -0.19 -12.24
N ILE A 162 1.44 -1.43 -11.74
CA ILE A 162 1.86 -2.62 -12.50
C ILE A 162 1.04 -2.76 -13.79
N ARG A 163 -0.27 -2.51 -13.74
CA ARG A 163 -1.14 -2.53 -14.93
C ARG A 163 -0.79 -1.40 -15.91
N GLU A 164 -0.52 -0.20 -15.43
CA GLU A 164 -0.13 0.96 -16.26
C GLU A 164 1.27 0.79 -16.88
N LEU A 165 2.19 0.09 -16.20
CA LEU A 165 3.51 -0.28 -16.71
C LEU A 165 3.46 -1.51 -17.65
N GLY A 166 2.35 -2.25 -17.65
CA GLY A 166 2.23 -3.57 -18.27
C GLY A 166 2.19 -3.59 -19.80
N THR A 167 2.11 -2.44 -20.50
CA THR A 167 2.34 -2.37 -21.95
C THR A 167 2.64 -0.95 -22.44
N PRO A 168 3.91 -0.54 -22.53
CA PRO A 168 4.26 0.77 -23.05
C PRO A 168 4.43 0.72 -24.57
N VAL A 169 3.81 1.67 -25.26
CA VAL A 169 4.27 2.06 -26.60
C VAL A 169 5.68 2.61 -26.43
N ILE A 170 6.67 1.96 -27.03
CA ILE A 170 8.08 2.38 -27.02
C ILE A 170 8.37 3.05 -28.36
N LYS A 171 8.78 4.32 -28.32
CA LYS A 171 9.20 5.03 -29.54
C LYS A 171 10.52 4.46 -30.04
N ILE A 172 10.56 4.03 -31.30
CA ILE A 172 11.76 3.50 -31.96
C ILE A 172 12.59 4.68 -32.49
N ASP A 173 11.96 5.48 -33.36
CA ASP A 173 12.50 6.70 -33.94
C ASP A 173 11.36 7.56 -34.49
N GLY A 174 11.68 8.78 -34.94
CA GLY A 174 10.80 9.65 -35.74
C GLY A 174 9.33 9.60 -35.32
N GLU A 175 8.53 8.87 -36.08
CA GLU A 175 7.10 8.67 -35.86
C GLU A 175 6.71 7.17 -35.74
N ARG A 176 7.70 6.30 -35.47
CA ARG A 176 7.54 4.84 -35.37
C ARG A 176 7.64 4.39 -33.91
N GLY A 177 6.74 3.48 -33.52
CA GLY A 177 6.71 2.91 -32.18
C GLY A 177 6.42 1.42 -32.18
N ILE A 178 6.76 0.74 -31.09
CA ILE A 178 6.44 -0.66 -30.86
C ILE A 178 5.56 -0.82 -29.63
N LEU A 179 4.57 -1.70 -29.72
CA LEU A 179 3.76 -2.23 -28.63
C LEU A 179 4.10 -3.72 -28.44
N PRO A 180 5.05 -4.07 -27.56
CA PRO A 180 5.35 -5.47 -27.26
C PRO A 180 4.28 -6.04 -26.33
N LEU A 181 3.67 -7.16 -26.72
CA LEU A 181 2.68 -7.88 -25.92
C LEU A 181 3.31 -9.18 -25.39
N ILE A 182 3.38 -9.30 -24.05
CA ILE A 182 4.05 -10.40 -23.35
C ILE A 182 3.07 -11.07 -22.38
N GLY A 183 3.02 -12.40 -22.39
CA GLY A 183 2.14 -13.20 -21.56
C GLY A 183 0.73 -13.31 -22.14
N ASP A 184 -0.21 -13.76 -21.32
CA ASP A 184 -1.59 -13.94 -21.75
C ASP A 184 -2.30 -12.59 -21.95
N ILE A 185 -3.17 -12.53 -22.96
CA ILE A 185 -4.05 -11.39 -23.20
C ILE A 185 -5.47 -11.83 -22.88
N ASP A 186 -6.01 -11.32 -21.79
CA ASP A 186 -7.42 -11.46 -21.43
C ASP A 186 -8.24 -10.23 -21.87
N SER A 187 -9.55 -10.27 -21.61
CA SER A 187 -10.48 -9.21 -21.99
C SER A 187 -10.19 -7.88 -21.30
N ASP A 188 -9.76 -7.91 -20.04
CA ASP A 188 -9.44 -6.71 -19.27
C ASP A 188 -8.19 -6.03 -19.82
N ARG A 189 -7.15 -6.82 -20.15
CA ARG A 189 -5.93 -6.31 -20.76
C ARG A 189 -6.21 -5.74 -22.14
N ALA A 190 -6.98 -6.42 -22.99
CA ALA A 190 -7.38 -5.92 -24.30
C ALA A 190 -8.15 -4.58 -24.22
N ARG A 191 -9.05 -4.45 -23.25
CA ARG A 191 -9.78 -3.20 -22.98
C ARG A 191 -8.86 -2.06 -22.54
N ILE A 192 -7.92 -2.34 -21.63
CA ILE A 192 -6.93 -1.34 -21.18
C ILE A 192 -6.06 -0.88 -22.36
N LEU A 193 -5.59 -1.79 -23.21
CA LEU A 193 -4.80 -1.47 -24.40
C LEU A 193 -5.56 -0.54 -25.35
N LYS A 194 -6.83 -0.86 -25.65
CA LYS A 194 -7.69 -0.03 -26.51
C LYS A 194 -7.84 1.41 -26.01
N MET A 195 -7.91 1.61 -24.69
CA MET A 195 -8.05 2.94 -24.10
C MET A 195 -6.72 3.70 -24.05
N THR A 196 -5.64 3.01 -23.67
CA THR A 196 -4.38 3.68 -23.30
C THR A 196 -3.40 3.85 -24.45
N VAL A 197 -3.35 2.90 -25.39
CA VAL A 197 -2.37 2.93 -26.49
C VAL A 197 -2.59 4.11 -27.44
N PRO A 198 -3.82 4.43 -27.89
CA PRO A 198 -4.02 5.58 -28.76
C PRO A 198 -3.56 6.90 -28.14
N GLU A 199 -3.84 7.11 -26.84
CA GLU A 199 -3.37 8.29 -26.11
C GLU A 199 -1.85 8.36 -26.03
N ARG A 200 -1.18 7.21 -25.87
CA ARG A 200 0.28 7.12 -25.83
C ARG A 200 0.89 7.40 -27.20
N CYS A 201 0.34 6.85 -28.27
CA CYS A 201 0.78 7.13 -29.63
C CYS A 201 0.67 8.63 -29.94
N ALA A 202 -0.45 9.27 -29.58
CA ALA A 202 -0.63 10.70 -29.76
C ALA A 202 0.39 11.54 -28.97
N LYS A 203 0.66 11.18 -27.71
CA LYS A 203 1.67 11.87 -26.86
C LYS A 203 3.11 11.72 -27.38
N LEU A 204 3.38 10.66 -28.13
CA LEU A 204 4.72 10.32 -28.63
C LEU A 204 4.87 10.61 -30.14
N ASP A 205 3.88 11.23 -30.78
CA ASP A 205 3.85 11.49 -32.24
C ASP A 205 4.09 10.22 -33.07
N ILE A 206 3.43 9.12 -32.70
CA ILE A 206 3.56 7.83 -33.40
C ILE A 206 2.47 7.72 -34.47
N ILE A 207 2.87 7.67 -35.74
CA ILE A 207 1.98 7.40 -36.87
C ILE A 207 2.08 5.96 -37.39
N HIS A 208 3.10 5.21 -36.95
CA HIS A 208 3.26 3.79 -37.28
C HIS A 208 3.58 2.97 -36.04
N LEU A 209 2.67 2.05 -35.68
CA LEU A 209 2.80 1.18 -34.52
C LEU A 209 3.05 -0.28 -34.94
N PHE A 210 4.16 -0.86 -34.50
CA PHE A 210 4.45 -2.29 -34.60
C PHE A 210 3.91 -3.01 -33.38
N ILE A 211 2.95 -3.92 -33.56
CA ILE A 211 2.36 -4.72 -32.48
C ILE A 211 3.04 -6.08 -32.49
N ASP A 212 3.85 -6.38 -31.48
CA ASP A 212 4.60 -7.64 -31.41
C ASP A 212 3.89 -8.65 -30.50
N LEU A 213 3.45 -9.75 -31.09
CA LEU A 213 2.74 -10.86 -30.44
C LEU A 213 3.65 -12.06 -30.16
N SER A 214 4.95 -11.97 -30.43
CA SER A 214 5.90 -13.08 -30.24
C SER A 214 5.93 -13.60 -28.79
N GLY A 215 5.73 -12.70 -27.82
CA GLY A 215 5.67 -12.98 -26.39
C GLY A 215 4.31 -13.44 -25.87
N VAL A 216 3.29 -13.58 -26.72
CA VAL A 216 1.94 -13.99 -26.33
C VAL A 216 1.80 -15.51 -26.40
N SER A 217 1.35 -16.10 -25.30
CA SER A 217 1.16 -17.55 -25.15
C SER A 217 -0.22 -18.01 -25.60
N ILE A 218 -1.28 -17.29 -25.21
CA ILE A 218 -2.67 -17.65 -25.49
C ILE A 218 -3.46 -16.39 -25.85
N ILE A 219 -4.24 -16.48 -26.93
CA ILE A 219 -5.27 -15.51 -27.30
C ILE A 219 -6.58 -16.28 -27.47
N ASP A 220 -7.60 -15.92 -26.70
CA ASP A 220 -8.95 -16.47 -26.90
C ASP A 220 -9.62 -15.81 -28.13
N THR A 221 -10.57 -16.51 -28.74
CA THR A 221 -11.45 -16.06 -29.82
C THR A 221 -12.01 -14.65 -29.59
N MET A 222 -12.57 -14.38 -28.41
CA MET A 222 -13.10 -13.05 -28.06
C MET A 222 -12.01 -11.98 -28.04
N VAL A 223 -10.81 -12.32 -27.59
CA VAL A 223 -9.67 -11.40 -27.52
C VAL A 223 -9.11 -11.11 -28.91
N ALA A 224 -9.07 -12.10 -29.82
CA ALA A 224 -8.66 -11.91 -31.21
C ALA A 224 -9.54 -10.87 -31.91
N GLN A 225 -10.86 -10.93 -31.72
CA GLN A 225 -11.79 -9.92 -32.23
C GLN A 225 -11.51 -8.54 -31.62
N GLN A 226 -11.29 -8.46 -30.30
CA GLN A 226 -10.96 -7.20 -29.65
C GLN A 226 -9.65 -6.60 -30.20
N MET A 227 -8.62 -7.42 -30.46
CA MET A 227 -7.36 -6.96 -31.05
C MET A 227 -7.54 -6.49 -32.49
N TYR A 228 -8.38 -7.15 -33.28
CA TYR A 228 -8.72 -6.68 -34.63
C TYR A 228 -9.41 -5.31 -34.58
N GLU A 229 -10.46 -5.15 -33.77
CA GLU A 229 -11.12 -3.86 -33.57
C GLU A 229 -10.14 -2.77 -33.10
N PHE A 230 -9.19 -3.12 -32.25
CA PHE A 230 -8.15 -2.21 -31.81
C PHE A 230 -7.30 -1.68 -32.98
N THR A 231 -6.88 -2.54 -33.92
CA THR A 231 -6.15 -2.09 -35.13
C THR A 231 -7.00 -1.17 -36.02
N GLN A 232 -8.32 -1.40 -36.08
CA GLN A 232 -9.24 -0.52 -36.81
C GLN A 232 -9.35 0.86 -36.15
N ILE A 233 -9.43 0.90 -34.81
CA ILE A 233 -9.42 2.17 -34.05
C ILE A 233 -8.14 2.95 -34.34
N LEU A 234 -6.97 2.30 -34.32
CA LEU A 234 -5.70 2.94 -34.65
C LEU A 234 -5.70 3.51 -36.08
N SER A 235 -6.21 2.74 -37.05
CA SER A 235 -6.33 3.20 -38.44
C SER A 235 -7.22 4.45 -38.57
N LEU A 236 -8.34 4.52 -37.85
CA LEU A 236 -9.23 5.70 -37.84
C LEU A 236 -8.56 6.93 -37.25
N LEU A 237 -7.60 6.74 -36.35
CA LEU A 237 -6.81 7.81 -35.74
C LEU A 237 -5.57 8.19 -36.58
N GLY A 238 -5.42 7.61 -37.78
CA GLY A 238 -4.27 7.87 -38.66
C GLY A 238 -3.00 7.13 -38.25
N ILE A 239 -3.10 6.15 -37.35
CA ILE A 239 -1.96 5.34 -36.89
C ILE A 239 -1.94 4.03 -37.68
N ARG A 240 -0.97 3.90 -38.59
CA ARG A 240 -0.72 2.66 -39.32
C ARG A 240 -0.26 1.57 -38.35
N SER A 241 -0.79 0.37 -38.51
CA SER A 241 -0.46 -0.77 -37.63
C SER A 241 0.20 -1.90 -38.42
N THR A 242 1.22 -2.51 -37.84
CA THR A 242 1.87 -3.72 -38.38
C THR A 242 1.96 -4.76 -37.28
N VAL A 243 1.43 -5.96 -37.51
CA VAL A 243 1.43 -7.03 -36.51
C VAL A 243 2.57 -8.01 -36.79
N THR A 244 3.30 -8.40 -35.76
CA THR A 244 4.45 -9.30 -35.89
C THR A 244 4.36 -10.45 -34.91
N GLY A 245 5.01 -11.58 -35.22
CA GLY A 245 5.11 -12.71 -34.30
C GLY A 245 3.80 -13.47 -34.07
N ILE A 246 2.86 -13.42 -35.04
CA ILE A 246 1.61 -14.19 -34.96
C ILE A 246 1.94 -15.68 -35.02
N ARG A 247 1.51 -16.44 -34.00
CA ARG A 247 1.64 -17.90 -33.98
C ARG A 247 0.62 -18.57 -34.92
N PRO A 248 0.91 -19.76 -35.47
CA PRO A 248 -0.01 -20.45 -36.39
C PRO A 248 -1.42 -20.64 -35.86
N GLU A 249 -1.57 -20.91 -34.55
CA GLU A 249 -2.87 -21.16 -33.93
C GLU A 249 -3.73 -19.89 -33.94
N ILE A 250 -3.13 -18.73 -33.65
CA ILE A 250 -3.80 -17.42 -33.67
C ILE A 250 -4.25 -17.09 -35.10
N ALA A 251 -3.39 -17.33 -36.09
CA ALA A 251 -3.72 -17.08 -37.49
C ALA A 251 -4.91 -17.94 -37.96
N GLN A 252 -4.94 -19.22 -37.59
CA GLN A 252 -6.06 -20.12 -37.91
C GLN A 252 -7.37 -19.64 -37.27
N THR A 253 -7.33 -19.25 -35.99
CA THR A 253 -8.50 -18.70 -35.29
C THR A 253 -9.00 -17.41 -35.95
N SER A 254 -8.11 -16.51 -36.37
CA SER A 254 -8.49 -15.27 -37.05
C SER A 254 -9.23 -15.53 -38.37
N ILE A 255 -8.80 -16.51 -39.16
CA ILE A 255 -9.49 -16.92 -40.39
C ILE A 255 -10.84 -17.54 -40.07
N HIS A 256 -10.92 -18.40 -39.04
CA HIS A 256 -12.18 -19.03 -38.63
C HIS A 256 -13.24 -18.01 -38.18
N LEU A 257 -12.80 -16.93 -37.51
CA LEU A 257 -13.66 -15.83 -37.08
C LEU A 257 -14.05 -14.86 -38.21
N GLY A 258 -13.51 -15.03 -39.42
CA GLY A 258 -13.76 -14.14 -40.56
C GLY A 258 -13.15 -12.75 -40.40
N LEU A 259 -12.09 -12.61 -39.60
CA LEU A 259 -11.38 -11.34 -39.43
C LEU A 259 -10.51 -11.06 -40.66
N ASP A 260 -10.73 -9.90 -41.30
CA ASP A 260 -10.00 -9.53 -42.52
C ASP A 260 -8.69 -8.80 -42.21
N PHE A 261 -7.62 -9.57 -42.05
CA PHE A 261 -6.26 -9.04 -41.85
C PHE A 261 -5.60 -8.57 -43.16
N ASN A 262 -6.25 -8.60 -44.33
CA ASN A 262 -5.63 -8.14 -45.57
C ASN A 262 -5.25 -6.65 -45.56
N SER A 263 -5.94 -5.87 -44.72
CA SER A 263 -5.67 -4.44 -44.52
C SER A 263 -4.54 -4.16 -43.53
N ILE A 264 -4.02 -5.18 -42.84
CA ILE A 264 -3.02 -5.05 -41.77
C ILE A 264 -1.73 -5.76 -42.21
N ALA A 265 -0.64 -5.01 -42.33
CA ALA A 265 0.65 -5.61 -42.66
C ALA A 265 1.08 -6.59 -41.56
N THR A 266 1.51 -7.80 -41.96
CA THR A 266 1.98 -8.83 -41.03
C THR A 266 3.36 -9.35 -41.41
N TYR A 267 4.19 -9.64 -40.41
CA TYR A 267 5.53 -10.22 -40.60
C TYR A 267 5.82 -11.30 -39.56
N GLY A 268 6.69 -12.25 -39.90
CA GLY A 268 7.07 -13.33 -38.99
C GLY A 268 7.85 -12.86 -37.77
N SER A 269 8.55 -11.72 -37.87
CA SER A 269 9.31 -11.12 -36.77
C SER A 269 9.27 -9.59 -36.82
N LEU A 270 9.49 -8.97 -35.66
CA LEU A 270 9.68 -7.53 -35.56
C LEU A 270 10.84 -7.03 -36.42
N GLN A 271 11.95 -7.76 -36.46
CA GLN A 271 13.11 -7.41 -37.28
C GLN A 271 12.72 -7.29 -38.75
N GLN A 272 12.04 -8.31 -39.29
CA GLN A 272 11.59 -8.32 -40.68
C GLN A 272 10.64 -7.15 -40.97
N ALA A 273 9.75 -6.82 -40.03
CA ALA A 273 8.84 -5.69 -40.19
C ALA A 273 9.59 -4.35 -40.28
N LEU A 274 10.59 -4.13 -39.44
CA LEU A 274 11.39 -2.90 -39.44
C LEU A 274 12.24 -2.75 -40.70
N GLU A 275 12.78 -3.85 -41.22
CA GLU A 275 13.57 -3.86 -42.47
C GLU A 275 12.71 -3.58 -43.71
N ASN A 276 11.45 -4.02 -43.72
CA ASN A 276 10.55 -3.93 -44.88
C ASN A 276 9.58 -2.73 -44.82
N THR A 277 9.65 -1.93 -43.76
CA THR A 277 8.80 -0.75 -43.57
C THR A 277 9.65 0.53 -43.60
N PRO A 278 9.82 1.15 -44.78
CA PRO A 278 10.61 2.37 -44.90
C PRO A 278 9.98 3.54 -44.13
N ILE A 279 10.84 4.49 -43.75
CA ILE A 279 10.50 5.74 -43.05
C ILE A 279 9.69 6.64 -43.99
#